data_AF-D8RPB1-F1
#
_entry.id   AF-D8RPB1-F1
#
_cell.length_a   1.000
_cell.length_b   1.000
_cell.length_c   1.000
_cell.angle_alpha   90.00
_cell.angle_beta   90.00
_cell.angle_gamma   90.00
#
_symmetry.space_group_name_H-M   'P 1'
#
loop_
_entity.id
_entity.type
_entity.pdbx_description
1 polymer ?
#
loop_
_entity_poly.entity_id
_entity_poly.type
_entity_poly.pdbx_seq_one_letter_code
_entity_poly.pdbx_strand_id
1 'polypeptide(L)'
;GTGKSTAIASILEKLRKNHPRLRVQGFYQKPLLRRGESIGVESVSVNGPSKIFTSTYPIPGSATRTPPFLGKHRIDIGAFESIALPELKLHYETELFVVDEVGVKELMSPKFYPLLQDVLNSEVPILGTL
;
A
#
# COMPACT_ATOMS: atom_id res chain seq x y z
N GLY A 1 2.47 -16.32 -5.20
CA GLY A 1 1.83 -14.99 -5.17
C GLY A 1 1.01 -14.84 -6.42
N THR A 2 -0.27 -14.53 -6.30
CA THR A 2 -1.32 -14.76 -7.31
C THR A 2 -1.44 -13.67 -8.39
N GLY A 3 -0.38 -12.92 -8.69
CA GLY A 3 -0.34 -11.96 -9.81
C GLY A 3 -1.24 -10.71 -9.65
N LYS A 4 -1.98 -10.55 -8.55
CA LYS A 4 -2.92 -9.42 -8.32
C LYS A 4 -2.21 -8.08 -8.14
N SER A 5 -1.19 -8.03 -7.28
CA SER A 5 -0.33 -6.85 -7.13
C SER A 5 0.37 -6.47 -8.43
N THR A 6 0.73 -7.47 -9.25
CA THR A 6 1.26 -7.26 -10.61
C THR A 6 0.21 -6.64 -11.53
N ALA A 7 -1.07 -7.03 -11.38
CA ALA A 7 -2.18 -6.46 -12.15
C ALA A 7 -2.44 -5.00 -11.75
N ILE A 8 -2.46 -4.65 -10.46
CA ILE A 8 -2.62 -3.25 -10.00
C ILE A 8 -1.50 -2.38 -10.57
N ALA A 9 -0.24 -2.82 -10.48
CA ALA A 9 0.89 -2.08 -11.05
C ALA A 9 0.75 -1.88 -12.57
N SER A 10 0.31 -2.90 -13.30
CA SER A 10 0.08 -2.81 -14.76
C SER A 10 -1.10 -1.90 -15.11
N ILE A 11 -2.19 -1.93 -14.33
CA ILE A 11 -3.34 -1.03 -14.50
C ILE A 11 -2.89 0.41 -14.28
N LEU A 12 -2.16 0.70 -13.21
CA LEU A 12 -1.61 2.03 -12.93
C LEU A 12 -0.70 2.53 -14.05
N GLU A 13 0.17 1.67 -14.60
CA GLU A 13 1.02 2.02 -15.73
C GLU A 13 0.19 2.42 -16.97
N LYS A 14 -0.83 1.62 -17.31
CA LYS A 14 -1.73 1.91 -18.44
C LYS A 14 -2.54 3.18 -18.21
N LEU A 15 -3.05 3.41 -16.99
CA LEU A 15 -3.79 4.62 -16.63
C LEU A 15 -2.92 5.86 -16.80
N ARG A 16 -1.68 5.84 -16.28
CA ARG A 16 -0.74 6.97 -16.44
C ARG A 16 -0.42 7.23 -17.91
N LYS A 17 -0.27 6.17 -18.71
CA LYS A 17 0.02 6.29 -20.15
C LYS A 17 -1.16 6.87 -20.94
N ASN A 18 -2.38 6.39 -20.68
CA ASN A 18 -3.56 6.73 -21.48
C ASN A 18 -4.32 7.95 -20.94
N HIS A 19 -4.20 8.25 -19.65
CA HIS A 19 -4.88 9.33 -18.93
C HIS A 19 -3.88 10.11 -18.05
N PRO A 20 -2.89 10.81 -18.62
CA PRO A 20 -1.81 11.45 -17.86
C PRO A 20 -2.26 12.58 -16.93
N ARG A 21 -3.51 13.06 -17.09
CA ARG A 21 -4.12 14.08 -16.22
C ARG A 21 -4.99 13.49 -15.11
N LEU A 22 -5.22 12.17 -15.12
CA LEU A 22 -6.03 11.50 -14.09
C LEU A 22 -5.30 11.58 -12.76
N ARG A 23 -5.97 12.15 -11.76
CA ARG A 23 -5.42 12.34 -10.42
C ARG A 23 -5.74 11.13 -9.56
N VAL A 24 -4.78 10.22 -9.51
CA VAL A 24 -4.87 8.98 -8.74
C VAL A 24 -4.23 9.19 -7.37
N GLN A 25 -4.92 8.77 -6.32
CA GLN A 25 -4.41 8.73 -4.97
C GLN A 25 -4.46 7.30 -4.43
N GLY A 26 -3.60 6.95 -3.48
CA GLY A 26 -3.65 5.66 -2.83
C GLY A 26 -2.31 4.97 -2.74
N PHE A 27 -2.37 3.69 -2.39
CA PHE A 27 -1.19 2.86 -2.28
C PHE A 27 -1.48 1.45 -2.79
N TYR A 28 -0.41 0.76 -3.17
CA TYR A 28 -0.44 -0.65 -3.50
C TYR A 28 0.71 -1.38 -2.86
N GLN A 29 0.71 -2.71 -2.92
CA GLN A 29 1.80 -3.52 -2.42
C GLN A 29 2.56 -4.16 -3.56
N LYS A 30 3.87 -4.34 -3.39
CA LYS A 30 4.68 -5.14 -4.33
C LYS A 30 5.51 -6.17 -3.56
N PRO A 31 5.75 -7.37 -4.14
CA PRO A 31 6.61 -8.36 -3.50
C PRO A 31 8.02 -7.81 -3.27
N LEU A 32 8.54 -7.99 -2.06
CA LEU A 32 9.95 -7.79 -1.77
C LEU A 32 10.68 -9.09 -2.10
N LEU A 33 11.47 -9.07 -3.17
CA LEU A 33 12.17 -10.26 -3.67
C LEU A 33 13.62 -10.30 -3.20
N ARG A 34 14.09 -11.50 -2.83
CA ARG A 34 15.50 -11.80 -2.62
C ARG A 34 15.84 -13.11 -3.30
N ARG A 35 16.81 -13.08 -4.23
CA ARG A 35 17.19 -14.24 -5.05
C ARG A 35 16.00 -14.91 -5.76
N GLY A 36 15.03 -14.11 -6.21
CA GLY A 36 13.83 -14.58 -6.91
C GLY A 36 12.69 -15.05 -5.99
N GLU A 37 12.92 -15.15 -4.68
CA GLU A 37 11.88 -15.54 -3.72
C GLU A 37 11.27 -14.33 -3.03
N SER A 38 9.94 -14.36 -2.81
CA SER A 38 9.27 -13.34 -2.01
C SER A 38 9.57 -13.53 -0.52
N ILE A 39 10.20 -12.52 0.06
CA ILE A 39 10.60 -12.48 1.46
C ILE A 39 9.75 -11.50 2.27
N GLY A 40 8.79 -10.83 1.64
CA GLY A 40 7.99 -9.79 2.25
C GLY A 40 7.26 -8.93 1.23
N VAL A 41 6.86 -7.74 1.63
CA VAL A 41 6.20 -6.76 0.77
C VAL A 41 6.68 -5.35 1.04
N GLU A 42 6.72 -4.54 0.00
CA GLU A 42 6.84 -3.09 0.10
C GLU A 42 5.45 -2.44 -0.08
N SER A 43 5.15 -1.45 0.75
CA SER A 43 4.03 -0.54 0.52
C SER A 43 4.51 0.59 -0.38
N VAL A 44 3.75 0.90 -1.42
CA VAL A 44 4.11 1.84 -2.48
C VAL A 44 2.98 2.85 -2.66
N SER A 45 3.28 4.13 -2.53
CA SER A 45 2.37 5.20 -2.92
C SER A 45 2.21 5.22 -4.44
N VAL A 46 1.01 5.50 -4.93
CA VAL A 46 0.79 5.74 -6.37
C VAL A 46 1.57 6.96 -6.91
N ASN A 47 2.12 7.79 -6.02
CA ASN A 47 2.95 8.95 -6.36
C ASN A 47 4.45 8.66 -6.30
N GLY A 48 4.88 7.43 -5.98
CA GLY A 48 6.26 6.98 -6.15
C GLY A 48 6.98 6.49 -4.89
N PRO A 49 6.86 7.14 -3.71
CA PRO A 49 7.54 6.68 -2.50
C PRO A 49 7.17 5.24 -2.12
N SER A 50 8.14 4.45 -1.67
CA SER A 50 7.90 3.11 -1.13
C SER A 50 8.74 2.82 0.10
N LYS A 51 8.25 1.92 0.95
CA LYS A 51 9.01 1.36 2.08
C LYS A 51 8.68 -0.11 2.27
N ILE A 52 9.65 -0.84 2.82
CA ILE A 52 9.44 -2.22 3.28
C ILE A 52 8.40 -2.22 4.37
N PHE A 53 7.26 -2.85 4.11
CA PHE A 53 6.19 -3.02 5.10
C PHE A 53 6.39 -4.32 5.87
N THR A 54 6.70 -5.41 5.15
CA THR A 54 6.95 -6.70 5.81
C THR A 54 8.22 -7.36 5.29
N SER A 55 8.89 -8.10 6.17
CA SER A 55 10.07 -8.88 5.80
C SER A 55 10.29 -10.06 6.76
N THR A 56 10.74 -11.19 6.24
CA THR A 56 11.26 -12.30 7.05
C THR A 56 12.67 -12.03 7.59
N TYR A 57 13.34 -10.99 7.08
CA TYR A 57 14.65 -10.52 7.54
C TYR A 57 14.51 -9.23 8.36
N PRO A 58 15.53 -8.83 9.14
CA PRO A 58 15.58 -7.50 9.74
C PRO A 58 15.33 -6.41 8.69
N ILE A 59 14.54 -5.40 9.05
CA ILE A 59 14.19 -4.26 8.19
C ILE A 59 15.14 -3.11 8.53
N PRO A 60 16.11 -2.77 7.66
CA PRO A 60 16.99 -1.63 7.90
C PRO A 60 16.19 -0.34 7.92
N GLY A 61 16.46 0.53 8.90
CA GLY A 61 15.74 1.80 9.03
C GLY A 61 14.26 1.64 9.38
N SER A 62 13.88 0.52 10.01
CA SER A 62 12.51 0.27 10.47
C SER A 62 11.98 1.48 11.23
N ALA A 63 10.83 1.99 10.80
CA ALA A 63 10.15 3.12 11.46
C ALA A 63 9.40 2.66 12.72
N THR A 64 9.20 1.35 12.87
CA THR A 64 8.71 0.73 14.09
C THR A 64 9.90 0.26 14.94
N ARG A 65 10.03 0.78 16.17
CA ARG A 65 11.13 0.45 17.08
C ARG A 65 11.19 -1.05 17.43
N THR A 66 10.03 -1.66 17.64
CA THR A 66 9.88 -3.09 17.94
C THR A 66 8.80 -3.67 17.03
N PRO A 67 9.13 -4.04 15.77
CA PRO A 67 8.15 -4.55 14.82
C PRO A 67 7.50 -5.83 15.34
N PRO A 68 6.16 -5.90 15.43
CA PRO A 68 5.49 -7.16 15.74
C PRO A 68 5.69 -8.17 14.61
N PHE A 69 5.39 -9.42 14.92
CA PHE A 69 5.43 -10.50 13.94
C PHE A 69 4.02 -10.99 13.61
N LEU A 70 3.81 -11.32 12.33
CA LEU A 70 2.69 -12.14 11.88
C LEU A 70 3.27 -13.38 11.18
N GLY A 71 3.20 -14.52 11.86
CA GLY A 71 3.96 -15.71 11.46
C GLY A 71 5.46 -15.43 11.41
N LYS A 72 6.09 -15.68 10.26
CA LYS A 72 7.53 -15.44 10.03
C LYS A 72 7.87 -14.00 9.64
N HIS A 73 6.88 -13.13 9.43
CA HIS A 73 7.10 -11.78 8.90
C HIS A 73 7.12 -10.75 10.02
N ARG A 74 8.14 -9.91 10.04
CA ARG A 74 8.17 -8.65 10.79
C ARG A 74 7.30 -7.63 10.07
N ILE A 75 6.50 -6.89 10.82
CA ILE A 75 5.56 -5.90 10.29
C ILE A 75 5.99 -4.51 10.75
N ASP A 76 6.49 -3.69 9.83
CA ASP A 76 6.83 -2.29 10.11
C ASP A 76 5.62 -1.38 9.87
N ILE A 77 4.77 -1.29 10.90
CA ILE A 77 3.55 -0.47 10.89
C ILE A 77 3.89 1.00 10.62
N GLY A 78 4.96 1.54 11.23
CA GLY A 78 5.40 2.91 10.99
C GLY A 78 5.80 3.19 9.54
N ALA A 79 6.46 2.24 8.87
CA ALA A 79 6.81 2.38 7.46
C ALA A 79 5.55 2.40 6.59
N PHE A 80 4.62 1.47 6.83
CA PHE A 80 3.32 1.45 6.18
C PHE A 80 2.54 2.74 6.41
N GLU A 81 2.43 3.20 7.66
CA GLU A 81 1.70 4.43 7.99
C GLU A 81 2.26 5.64 7.24
N SER A 82 3.59 5.72 7.11
CA SER A 82 4.24 6.82 6.40
C SER A 82 4.00 6.84 4.89
N ILE A 83 3.52 5.73 4.32
CA ILE A 83 3.16 5.61 2.90
C ILE A 83 1.65 5.68 2.72
N ALA A 84 0.90 4.84 3.43
CA ALA A 84 -0.53 4.65 3.20
C ALA A 84 -1.40 5.78 3.78
N LEU A 85 -1.11 6.30 4.98
CA LEU A 85 -2.01 7.28 5.61
C LEU A 85 -2.08 8.61 4.85
N PRO A 86 -0.97 9.19 4.33
CA PRO A 86 -1.06 10.38 3.49
C PRO A 86 -1.91 10.16 2.23
N GLU A 87 -1.86 8.94 1.68
CA GLU A 87 -2.58 8.55 0.46
C GLU A 87 -4.08 8.27 0.68
N LEU A 88 -4.55 8.21 1.92
CA LEU A 88 -5.97 8.05 2.25
C LEU A 88 -6.63 9.34 2.73
N LYS A 89 -5.88 10.44 2.84
CA LYS A 89 -6.46 11.75 3.15
C LYS A 89 -7.18 12.28 1.91
N LEU A 90 -8.48 12.50 2.01
CA LEU A 90 -9.29 13.00 0.91
C LEU A 90 -8.74 14.34 0.38
N HIS A 91 -8.42 14.39 -0.90
CA HIS A 91 -8.18 15.64 -1.63
C HIS A 91 -9.32 15.87 -2.62
N TYR A 92 -9.76 17.12 -2.75
CA TYR A 92 -10.86 17.52 -3.63
C TYR A 92 -10.59 17.23 -5.12
N GLU A 93 -9.33 17.03 -5.49
CA GLU A 93 -8.91 16.75 -6.87
C GLU A 93 -8.72 15.26 -7.13
N THR A 94 -8.91 14.37 -6.15
CA THR A 94 -8.74 12.93 -6.35
C THR A 94 -9.89 12.39 -7.22
N GLU A 95 -9.54 11.75 -8.34
CA GLU A 95 -10.50 11.20 -9.30
C GLU A 95 -10.58 9.67 -9.23
N LEU A 96 -9.59 9.02 -8.62
CA LEU A 96 -9.53 7.57 -8.43
C LEU A 96 -8.68 7.24 -7.21
N PHE A 97 -9.19 6.38 -6.34
CA PHE A 97 -8.41 5.75 -5.28
C PHE A 97 -7.88 4.38 -5.69
N VAL A 98 -6.66 4.06 -5.26
CA VAL A 98 -6.09 2.71 -5.32
C VAL A 98 -5.77 2.22 -3.92
N VAL A 99 -6.37 1.10 -3.51
CA VAL A 99 -6.14 0.50 -2.19
C VAL A 99 -5.96 -1.01 -2.35
N ASP A 100 -4.70 -1.46 -2.40
CA ASP A 100 -4.36 -2.87 -2.57
C ASP A 100 -4.25 -3.61 -1.23
N GLU A 101 -4.69 -4.88 -1.21
CA GLU A 101 -4.49 -5.86 -0.14
C GLU A 101 -4.89 -5.35 1.27
N VAL A 102 -6.17 -5.00 1.47
CA VAL A 102 -6.69 -4.66 2.80
C VAL A 102 -6.90 -5.92 3.65
N GLY A 103 -5.90 -6.26 4.47
CA GLY A 103 -5.97 -7.43 5.34
C GLY A 103 -5.52 -7.18 6.78
N VAL A 104 -5.23 -8.27 7.48
CA VAL A 104 -4.84 -8.28 8.90
C VAL A 104 -3.64 -7.37 9.18
N LYS A 105 -2.68 -7.29 8.25
CA LYS A 105 -1.42 -6.55 8.46
C LYS A 105 -1.66 -5.04 8.47
N GLU A 106 -2.46 -4.57 7.54
CA GLU A 106 -2.82 -3.18 7.32
C GLU A 106 -3.70 -2.68 8.48
N LEU A 107 -4.62 -3.53 8.96
CA LEU A 107 -5.45 -3.29 10.13
C LEU A 107 -4.68 -3.30 11.46
N MET A 108 -3.39 -3.65 11.47
CA MET A 108 -2.54 -3.44 12.65
C MET A 108 -2.24 -1.95 12.91
N SER A 109 -2.43 -1.07 11.92
CA SER A 109 -2.44 0.37 12.15
C SER A 109 -3.84 0.82 12.61
N PRO A 110 -3.99 1.33 13.84
CA PRO A 110 -5.29 1.83 14.32
C PRO A 110 -5.73 3.11 13.58
N LYS A 111 -4.80 3.79 12.89
CA LYS A 111 -5.08 5.01 12.11
C LYS A 111 -5.57 4.71 10.70
N PHE A 112 -5.29 3.51 10.20
CA PHE A 112 -5.58 3.14 8.83
C PHE A 112 -7.08 2.96 8.58
N TYR A 113 -7.76 2.20 9.43
CA TYR A 113 -9.17 1.88 9.22
C TYR A 113 -10.08 3.12 9.17
N PRO A 114 -9.96 4.13 10.07
CA PRO A 114 -10.75 5.35 9.97
C PRO A 114 -10.55 6.10 8.63
N LEU A 115 -9.31 6.23 8.15
CA LEU A 115 -9.06 6.89 6.86
C LEU A 115 -9.59 6.06 5.68
N LEU A 116 -9.50 4.74 5.76
CA LEU A 116 -10.10 3.87 4.76
C LEU A 116 -11.63 4.01 4.74
N GLN A 117 -12.28 4.16 5.90
CA GLN A 117 -13.71 4.43 5.97
C GLN A 117 -14.08 5.77 5.32
N ASP A 118 -13.29 6.82 5.53
CA ASP A 118 -13.50 8.11 4.86
C ASP A 118 -13.43 7.96 3.33
N VAL A 119 -12.45 7.20 2.83
CA VAL A 119 -12.33 6.89 1.39
C VAL A 119 -13.53 6.07 0.88
N LEU A 120 -13.91 5.01 1.60
CA LEU A 120 -15.05 4.14 1.25
C LEU A 120 -16.40 4.88 1.26
N ASN A 121 -16.54 5.92 2.09
CA ASN A 121 -17.73 6.75 2.17
C ASN A 121 -17.70 7.95 1.19
N SER A 122 -16.62 8.13 0.43
CA SER A 122 -16.52 9.19 -0.56
C SER A 122 -17.23 8.81 -1.87
N GLU A 123 -17.51 9.81 -2.72
CA GLU A 123 -18.05 9.59 -4.07
C GLU A 123 -16.97 9.20 -5.09
N VAL A 124 -15.70 9.16 -4.69
CA VAL A 124 -14.56 8.87 -5.57
C VAL A 124 -14.49 7.36 -5.83
N PRO A 125 -14.36 6.91 -7.09
CA PRO A 125 -14.24 5.50 -7.39
C PRO A 125 -12.98 4.89 -6.77
N ILE A 126 -13.07 3.62 -6.36
CA ILE A 126 -11.98 2.89 -5.72
C ILE A 126 -11.64 1.65 -6.54
N LEU A 127 -10.37 1.50 -6.91
CA LEU A 127 -9.79 0.25 -7.36
C LEU A 127 -9.08 -0.39 -6.17
N GLY A 128 -9.61 -1.51 -5.67
CA GLY A 128 -8.98 -2.19 -4.54
C GLY A 128 -9.14 -3.70 -4.56
N THR A 129 -8.34 -4.35 -3.73
CA THR A 129 -8.45 -5.79 -3.46
C THR A 129 -8.56 -6.03 -1.95
N LEU A 130 -9.36 -7.04 -1.60
CA LEU A 130 -9.57 -7.54 -0.24
C LEU A 130 -8.80 -8.85 -0.02
#